data_AF-A0A2M7V9B5-F1
#
_entry.id   AF-A0A2M7V9B5-F1
#
_cell.length_a   1.000
_cell.length_b   1.000
_cell.length_c   1.000
_cell.angle_alpha   90.00
_cell.angle_beta   90.00
_cell.angle_gamma   90.00
#
_symmetry.space_group_name_H-M   'P 1'
#
loop_
_entity.id
_entity.type
_entity.pdbx_description
1 polymer ?
#
loop_
_entity_poly.entity_id
_entity_poly.type
_entity_poly.pdbx_seq_one_letter_code
_entity_poly.pdbx_strand_id
1 'polypeptide(L)' 'MGYHKKQIERGIYGEFSKIKEELQELEDAFEQHDKILQICELTDLIGAIEGYAQKHFYLTLGDLKKFSDKTKSAFRENKR' A
#
# COMPACT_ATOMS: atom_id res chain seq x y z
N MET A 1 15.69 2.75 2.99
CA MET A 1 15.59 2.97 4.44
C MET A 1 16.46 1.96 5.16
N GLY A 2 17.18 2.34 6.22
CA GLY A 2 18.17 1.47 6.91
C GLY A 2 17.61 0.66 8.08
N TYR A 3 16.29 0.66 8.28
CA TYR A 3 15.63 0.05 9.45
C TYR A 3 15.07 -1.35 9.16
N HIS A 4 15.03 -1.77 7.90
CA HIS A 4 14.59 -3.12 7.53
C HIS A 4 15.67 -4.16 7.81
N LYS A 5 15.25 -5.34 8.30
CA LYS A 5 16.16 -6.47 8.57
C LYS A 5 16.31 -7.39 7.36
N LYS A 6 15.31 -7.43 6.49
CA LYS A 6 15.34 -8.16 5.23
C LYS A 6 15.92 -7.31 4.10
N GLN A 7 16.58 -7.98 3.16
CA GLN A 7 16.92 -7.38 1.88
C GLN A 7 15.68 -7.41 0.99
N ILE A 8 15.18 -6.23 0.64
CA ILE A 8 13.97 -6.06 -0.16
C ILE A 8 14.36 -5.40 -1.48
N GLU A 9 13.83 -5.91 -2.58
CA GLU A 9 14.11 -5.41 -3.92
C GLU A 9 13.37 -4.10 -4.16
N ARG A 10 14.07 -3.10 -4.70
CA ARG A 10 13.45 -1.82 -5.04
C ARG A 10 12.58 -1.95 -6.28
N GLY A 11 11.29 -1.65 -6.12
CA GLY A 11 10.33 -1.47 -7.18
C GLY A 11 10.46 -0.12 -7.88
N ILE A 12 9.66 0.04 -8.94
CA ILE A 12 9.64 1.24 -9.78
C ILE A 12 8.39 2.04 -9.45
N TYR A 13 8.54 3.31 -9.07
CA TYR A 13 7.39 4.16 -8.75
C TYR A 13 6.39 4.23 -9.92
N GLY A 14 5.11 4.06 -9.59
CA GLY A 14 4.02 3.98 -10.56
C GLY A 14 3.82 2.58 -11.17
N GLU A 15 4.69 1.61 -10.90
CA GLU A 15 4.51 0.21 -11.31
C GLU A 15 4.07 -0.65 -10.13
N PHE A 16 3.47 -1.80 -10.42
CA PHE A 16 3.04 -2.76 -9.41
C PHE A 16 4.21 -3.29 -8.55
N SER A 17 5.44 -3.26 -9.07
CA SER A 17 6.63 -3.65 -8.31
C SER A 17 6.88 -2.77 -7.09
N LYS A 18 6.53 -1.47 -7.13
CA LYS A 18 6.66 -0.59 -5.96
C LYS A 18 5.66 -0.97 -4.87
N ILE A 19 4.42 -1.32 -5.23
CA ILE A 19 3.44 -1.82 -4.26
C ILE A 19 3.95 -3.10 -3.57
N LYS A 20 4.62 -3.99 -4.31
CA LYS A 20 5.23 -5.19 -3.74
C LYS A 20 6.36 -4.87 -2.76
N GLU A 21 7.25 -3.94 -3.11
CA GLU A 21 8.35 -3.47 -2.23
C GLU A 21 7.78 -2.97 -0.89
N GLU A 22 6.87 -2.00 -0.92
CA GLU A 22 6.31 -1.39 0.31
C GLU A 22 5.55 -2.40 1.17
N LEU A 23 4.87 -3.37 0.53
CA LEU A 23 4.21 -4.46 1.26
C LEU A 23 5.22 -5.36 1.98
N GLN A 24 6.33 -5.70 1.34
CA GLN A 24 7.40 -6.48 1.95
C GLN A 24 8.11 -5.71 3.07
N GLU A 25 8.28 -4.39 2.91
CA GLU A 25 8.80 -3.50 3.96
C GLU A 25 7.86 -3.46 5.17
N LEU A 26 6.54 -3.39 4.94
CA LEU A 26 5.53 -3.49 6.00
C LEU A 26 5.52 -4.86 6.70
N GLU A 27 5.66 -5.96 5.95
CA GLU A 27 5.77 -7.30 6.52
C GLU A 27 7.01 -7.42 7.43
N ASP A 28 8.16 -6.90 6.97
CA ASP A 28 9.37 -6.83 7.79
C ASP A 28 9.14 -5.97 9.04
N ALA A 29 8.54 -4.78 8.92
CA ALA A 29 8.22 -3.93 10.07
C ALA A 29 7.26 -4.60 11.08
N PHE A 30 6.32 -5.40 10.58
CA PHE A 30 5.41 -6.19 11.41
C PHE A 30 6.13 -7.30 12.18
N GLU A 31 6.97 -8.06 11.50
CA GLU A 31 7.81 -9.12 12.10
C GLU A 31 8.81 -8.55 13.12
N GLN A 32 9.28 -7.32 12.89
CA GLN A 32 10.11 -6.60 13.85
C GLN A 32 9.36 -6.12 15.09
N HIS A 33 8.02 -6.18 15.09
CA HIS A 33 7.15 -5.57 16.10
C HIS A 33 7.38 -4.06 16.28
N ASP A 34 7.87 -3.38 15.24
CA ASP A 34 8.11 -1.95 15.24
C ASP A 34 6.89 -1.21 14.71
N LYS A 35 6.09 -0.65 15.62
CA LYS A 35 4.86 0.07 15.28
C LYS A 35 5.11 1.38 14.53
N ILE A 36 6.25 2.03 14.77
CA ILE A 36 6.57 3.30 14.12
C ILE A 36 6.91 2.99 12.67
N LEU A 37 7.76 1.98 12.45
CA LEU A 37 8.11 1.54 11.10
C LEU A 37 6.87 1.05 10.35
N GLN A 38 5.98 0.27 10.98
CA GLN A 38 4.71 -0.13 10.35
C GLN A 38 3.86 1.06 9.86
N ILE A 39 3.82 2.17 10.61
CA ILE A 39 3.08 3.36 10.18
C ILE A 39 3.76 4.01 8.96
N CYS A 40 5.09 4.10 8.95
CA CYS A 40 5.85 4.58 7.80
C CYS A 40 5.53 3.75 6.55
N GLU A 41 5.64 2.43 6.64
CA GLU A 41 5.42 1.56 5.48
C GLU A 41 3.95 1.55 5.02
N LEU A 42 3.00 1.72 5.94
CA LEU A 42 1.60 1.93 5.57
C LEU A 42 1.41 3.23 4.76
N THR A 43 2.11 4.30 5.12
CA THR A 43 2.05 5.56 4.37
C THR A 43 2.73 5.46 3.02
N ASP A 44 3.86 4.76 2.93
CA ASP A 44 4.58 4.57 1.67
C ASP A 44 3.81 3.63 0.73
N LEU A 45 3.17 2.57 1.26
CA LEU A 45 2.27 1.70 0.51
C LEU A 45 1.07 2.45 -0.08
N ILE A 46 0.49 3.41 0.66
CA ILE A 46 -0.56 4.30 0.13
C ILE A 46 -0.02 5.11 -1.05
N GLY A 47 1.18 5.67 -0.92
CA GLY A 47 1.85 6.43 -1.99
C GLY A 47 2.15 5.57 -3.23
N ALA A 48 2.56 4.31 -3.05
CA ALA A 48 2.79 3.37 -4.13
C ALA A 48 1.49 3.02 -4.89
N ILE A 49 0.40 2.79 -4.15
CA ILE A 49 -0.94 2.54 -4.73
C ILE A 49 -1.42 3.75 -5.51
N GLU A 50 -1.27 4.97 -4.96
CA GLU A 50 -1.63 6.21 -5.64
C GLU A 50 -0.82 6.39 -6.93
N GLY A 51 0.49 6.19 -6.89
CA GLY A 51 1.35 6.28 -8.08
C GLY A 51 0.92 5.32 -9.18
N TYR A 52 0.61 4.07 -8.82
CA TYR A 52 0.13 3.06 -9.76
C TYR A 52 -1.23 3.44 -10.38
N ALA A 53 -2.17 3.88 -9.55
CA ALA A 53 -3.50 4.29 -10.01
C ALA A 53 -3.43 5.51 -10.93
N GLN A 54 -2.60 6.48 -10.59
CA GLN A 54 -2.40 7.68 -11.39
C GLN A 54 -1.78 7.35 -12.75
N LYS A 55 -0.75 6.49 -12.78
CA LYS A 55 -0.05 6.13 -14.02
C LYS A 55 -0.90 5.32 -14.99
N HIS A 56 -1.62 4.31 -14.48
CA HIS A 56 -2.31 3.34 -15.34
C HIS A 56 -3.79 3.67 -15.59
N PHE A 57 -4.41 4.47 -14.72
CA PHE A 57 -5.85 4.74 -14.78
C PHE A 57 -6.20 6.23 -14.71
N TYR A 58 -5.21 7.12 -14.52
CA TYR A 58 -5.42 8.56 -14.31
C TYR A 58 -6.37 8.85 -13.13
N LEU A 59 -6.29 8.01 -12.09
CA LEU A 59 -7.12 8.09 -10.89
C LEU A 59 -6.32 8.57 -9.69
N THR A 60 -6.93 9.43 -8.89
CA THR A 60 -6.37 9.88 -7.61
C THR A 60 -6.65 8.89 -6.49
N LEU A 61 -5.90 8.98 -5.38
CA LEU A 61 -6.24 8.22 -4.16
C LEU A 61 -7.66 8.53 -3.66
N GLY A 62 -8.12 9.77 -3.84
CA GLY A 62 -9.49 10.19 -3.51
C GLY A 62 -10.55 9.41 -4.29
N ASP A 63 -10.29 9.11 -5.56
CA ASP A 63 -11.21 8.32 -6.40
C ASP A 63 -11.23 6.85 -5.97
N LEU A 64 -10.06 6.26 -5.71
CA LEU A 64 -9.98 4.90 -5.15
C LEU A 64 -10.73 4.80 -3.82
N LYS A 65 -10.60 5.79 -2.95
CA LYS A 65 -11.32 5.83 -1.68
C LYS A 65 -12.83 5.91 -1.89
N LYS A 66 -13.33 6.74 -2.81
CA LYS A 66 -14.75 6.78 -3.16
C LYS A 66 -15.26 5.43 -3.66
N PHE A 67 -14.49 4.73 -4.49
CA PHE A 67 -14.85 3.39 -4.99
C PHE A 67 -14.86 2.34 -3.86
N SER A 68 -13.86 2.38 -2.97
CA SER A 68 -13.81 1.53 -1.78
C SER A 68 -15.01 1.79 -0.87
N ASP A 69 -15.35 3.05 -0.59
CA ASP A 69 -16.47 3.39 0.29
C ASP A 69 -17.83 2.96 -0.30
N LYS A 70 -18.00 3.03 -1.62
CA LYS A 70 -19.18 2.48 -2.31
C LYS A 70 -19.31 0.96 -2.17
N THR A 71 -18.20 0.23 -2.10
CA THR A 71 -18.21 -1.23 -1.96
C THR A 71 -18.27 -1.68 -0.49
N LYS A 72 -17.84 -0.85 0.47
CA LYS A 72 -17.91 -1.16 1.91
C LYS A 72 -19.33 -1.40 2.42
N SER A 73 -20.35 -0.79 1.82
CA SER A 73 -21.76 -1.12 2.11
C SER A 73 -22.06 -2.58 1.80
N ALA A 74 -21.58 -3.11 0.68
CA ALA A 74 -21.74 -4.52 0.30
C ALA A 74 -20.95 -5.47 1.22
N PHE A 75 -19.76 -5.07 1.68
CA PHE A 75 -18.95 -5.88 2.59
C PHE A 75 -19.56 -6.00 4.00
N ARG A 76 -20.13 -4.92 4.55
CA ARG A 76 -20.76 -4.96 5.88
C ARG A 76 -22.06 -5.77 5.90
N GLU A 77 -22.70 -5.92 4.76
CA GLU A 77 -23.93 -6.72 4.62
C GLU A 77 -23.68 -8.22 4.40
N ASN A 78 -22.42 -8.69 4.39
CA ASN A 78 -22.06 -10.11 4.22
C ASN A 78 -22.68 -10.76 2.97
N LYS A 79 -22.96 -9.95 1.94
CA LYS A 79 -23.40 -10.38 0.61
C LYS A 79 -22.19 -10.40 -0.31
N ARG A 80 -21.49 -11.52 -0.33
CA ARG A 80 -20.41 -11.80 -1.27
C ARG A 80 -20.64 -13.16 -1.90
#